data_AF-A0A8J7UN70-F1
#
_entry.id   AF-A0A8J7UN70-F1
#
_cell.length_a   1.000
_cell.length_b   1.000
_cell.length_c   1.000
_cell.angle_alpha   90.00
_cell.angle_beta   90.00
_cell.angle_gamma   90.00
#
_symmetry.space_group_name_H-M   'P 1'
#
loop_
_entity.id
_entity.type
_entity.pdbx_description
1 polymer ?
#
loop_
_entity_poly.entity_id
_entity_poly.type
_entity_poly.pdbx_seq_one_letter_code
_entity_poly.pdbx_strand_id
1 'polypeptide(L)' 'MPLPAACPRCGDTDIDVVTVPPTDHTYEGWETAIECDNCDERVFARELDR' A
#
# COMPACT_ATOMS: atom_id res chain seq x y z
N MET A 1 1.03 7.77 -9.81
CA MET A 1 1.05 8.86 -8.82
C MET A 1 2.18 8.57 -7.83
N PRO A 2 2.83 9.56 -7.20
CA PRO A 2 3.81 9.27 -6.15
C PRO A 2 3.12 8.58 -4.96
N LEU A 3 3.75 7.54 -4.39
CA LEU A 3 3.28 6.91 -3.16
C LEU A 3 3.38 7.93 -2.00
N PRO A 4 2.39 7.99 -1.09
CA PRO A 4 2.47 8.83 0.10
C PRO A 4 3.67 8.43 0.97
N ALA A 5 4.26 9.44 1.62
CA ALA A 5 5.39 9.26 2.54
C ALA A 5 4.96 8.89 3.97
N ALA A 6 3.65 8.68 4.19
CA ALA A 6 3.08 8.31 5.48
C ALA A 6 1.85 7.42 5.27
N CYS A 7 1.56 6.58 6.25
CA CYS A 7 0.37 5.74 6.30
C CYS A 7 -0.89 6.62 6.26
N PRO A 8 -1.78 6.42 5.28
CA PRO A 8 -2.99 7.25 5.14
C PRO A 8 -3.99 7.04 6.29
N ARG A 9 -3.83 5.98 7.08
CA ARG A 9 -4.74 5.63 8.18
C ARG A 9 -4.31 6.21 9.53
N CYS A 10 -3.06 6.05 9.92
CA CYS A 10 -2.55 6.49 11.22
C CYS A 10 -1.60 7.68 11.17
N GLY A 11 -1.12 8.06 9.98
CA GLY A 11 -0.16 9.15 9.78
C GLY A 11 1.29 8.81 10.11
N ASP A 12 1.59 7.55 10.45
CA ASP A 12 2.95 7.09 10.70
C ASP A 12 3.79 7.15 9.42
N THR A 13 5.08 7.47 9.55
CA THR A 13 6.03 7.52 8.43
C THR A 13 6.82 6.23 8.27
N ASP A 14 6.72 5.30 9.22
CA ASP A 14 7.26 3.95 9.12
C ASP A 14 6.32 3.11 8.23
N ILE A 15 6.65 3.12 6.94
CA ILE A 15 5.91 2.42 5.90
C ILE A 15 6.87 1.71 4.96
N ASP A 16 6.47 0.52 4.53
CA ASP A 16 7.16 -0.28 3.53
C ASP A 16 6.41 -0.25 2.21
N VAL A 17 7.17 -0.24 1.11
CA VAL A 17 6.62 -0.37 -0.24
C VAL A 17 6.90 -1.78 -0.73
N VAL A 18 5.83 -2.56 -0.89
CA VAL A 18 5.90 -3.96 -1.28
C VAL A 18 5.30 -4.21 -2.66
N THR A 19 5.81 -5.24 -3.33
CA THR A 19 5.24 -5.76 -4.57
C THR A 19 4.42 -7.00 -4.25
N VAL A 20 3.12 -6.95 -4.54
CA VAL A 20 2.14 -7.98 -4.17
C VAL A 20 1.78 -8.82 -5.40
N PRO A 21 1.84 -10.16 -5.30
CA PRO A 21 1.49 -11.02 -6.42
C PRO A 21 -0.03 -11.06 -6.66
N PRO A 22 -0.48 -11.30 -7.92
CA PRO A 22 -1.90 -11.43 -8.24
C PRO A 22 -2.64 -12.54 -7.48
N THR A 23 -1.93 -13.47 -6.84
CA THR A 23 -2.52 -14.51 -5.99
C THR A 23 -2.97 -13.99 -4.63
N ASP A 24 -2.55 -12.79 -4.22
CA ASP A 24 -2.80 -12.20 -2.90
C ASP A 24 -3.77 -10.99 -2.97
N HIS A 25 -4.43 -10.77 -4.11
CA HIS A 25 -5.45 -9.74 -4.29
C HIS A 25 -6.40 -10.05 -5.46
N THR A 26 -7.50 -9.30 -5.58
CA THR A 26 -8.51 -9.53 -6.64
C THR A 26 -8.24 -8.79 -7.95
N TYR A 27 -7.21 -7.96 -8.00
CA TYR A 27 -6.88 -7.22 -9.21
C TYR A 27 -6.10 -8.02 -10.26
N GLU A 28 -6.12 -7.53 -11.50
CA GLU A 28 -5.32 -8.09 -12.58
C GLU A 28 -3.85 -7.64 -12.48
N GLY A 29 -2.93 -8.61 -12.48
CA GLY A 29 -1.49 -8.35 -12.56
C GLY A 29 -0.79 -8.20 -11.20
N TRP A 30 0.45 -7.72 -11.24
CA TRP A 30 1.22 -7.42 -10.04
C TRP A 30 0.92 -6.01 -9.56
N GLU A 31 0.82 -5.84 -8.26
CA GLU A 31 0.49 -4.55 -7.67
C GLU A 31 1.57 -4.05 -6.72
N THR A 32 1.62 -2.74 -6.56
CA THR A 32 2.40 -2.10 -5.50
C THR A 32 1.44 -1.74 -4.37
N ALA A 33 1.82 -2.07 -3.14
CA ALA A 33 1.10 -1.68 -1.94
C ALA A 33 2.04 -1.01 -0.94
N ILE A 34 1.44 -0.25 -0.04
CA ILE A 34 2.09 0.32 1.12
C ILE A 34 1.63 -0.46 2.33
N GLU A 35 2.58 -0.91 3.15
CA GLU A 35 2.33 -1.54 4.45
C GLU A 35 2.80 -0.62 5.56
N CYS A 36 2.03 -0.53 6.64
CA CYS A 36 2.41 0.27 7.81
C CYS A 36 2.68 -0.63 9.00
N ASP A 37 3.91 -0.57 9.52
CA ASP A 37 4.36 -1.41 10.64
C ASP A 37 3.67 -1.07 11.98
N ASN A 38 3.13 0.15 12.10
CA ASN A 38 2.50 0.59 13.34
C ASN A 38 1.04 0.14 13.48
N CYS A 39 0.28 0.08 12.37
CA CYS A 39 -1.15 -0.19 12.41
C CYS A 39 -1.60 -1.35 11.54
N ASP A 40 -0.65 -2.12 10.98
CA ASP A 40 -0.86 -3.27 10.10
C ASP A 40 -1.74 -2.94 8.87
N GLU A 41 -1.80 -1.66 8.49
CA GLU A 41 -2.60 -1.22 7.35
C GLU A 41 -1.85 -1.51 6.05
N ARG A 42 -2.55 -2.15 5.11
CA ARG A 42 -2.10 -2.31 3.73
C ARG A 42 -3.02 -1.54 2.78
N VAL A 43 -2.46 -0.65 1.96
CA VAL A 43 -3.19 0.13 0.94
C VAL A 43 -2.53 -0.03 -0.42
N PHE A 44 -3.30 -0.38 -1.45
CA PHE A 44 -2.74 -0.51 -2.80
C PHE A 44 -2.52 0.86 -3.44
N ALA A 45 -1.43 1.00 -4.20
CA ALA A 45 -1.06 2.24 -4.88
C ALA A 45 -2.21 2.80 -5.73
N ARG A 46 -2.95 1.92 -6.39
CA ARG A 46 -4.13 2.28 -7.20
C ARG A 46 -5.35 2.77 -6.42
N GLU A 47 -5.44 2.46 -5.13
CA GLU A 47 -6.54 2.94 -4.28
C GLU A 47 -6.29 4.37 -3.81
N LEU A 48 -5.02 4.80 -3.83
CA LEU A 48 -4.61 6.17 -3.52
C LEU A 48 -4.89 7.15 -4.66
N ASP A 49 -5.14 6.63 -5.87
CA ASP A 49 -5.46 7.44 -7.05
C ASP A 49 -6.94 7.89 -7.10
N ARG A 50 -7.77 7.49 -6.13
CA ARG A 50 -9.24 7.57 -6.21
C ARG A 50 -9.87 8.73 -5.45
#